data_AF-A0A0M1M2E8-F1
#
_entry.id   AF-A0A0M1M2E8-F1
#
_cell.length_a   1.000
_cell.length_b   1.000
_cell.length_c   1.000
_cell.angle_alpha   90.00
_cell.angle_beta   90.00
_cell.angle_gamma   90.00
#
_symmetry.space_group_name_H-M   'P 1'
#
loop_
_entity.id
_entity.type
_entity.pdbx_description
1 polymer ?
#
loop_
_entity_poly.entity_id
_entity_poly.type
_entity_poly.pdbx_seq_one_letter_code
_entity_poly.pdbx_strand_id
1 'polypeptide(L)'
;MKKSILGEYDFSNVTAINFMDNGEEEINATILHETIHMLLTKQTVWGMFCYLIRKVVIYDNNYKHMLDEFCTHSRKVQEAAAVFVECIYIIRNKGYKCYFDYLQYLKKNNKEYYKYIYPLIKFLKYLEPESSVHINIDELYFLIITLAKISLNANITEIDIEVFKQKKKFKKFISDIENVEKYIPNKRLNKLLNKYYNIIDKSGALNLEVLELELKQDMGDNYFINDEIMYKIKEYLKQIYKNSHRIDEISTYFDTVKLIEIDIKDLPNYSFPHSFSTFSSDTSNDDEIFNYCRERLGILFYLGNVCDIDLFDSRLLYIPKESMKIMKSMLGEKSYVTSYFDYMKKKILFLNTDQLQTRQLIEVSESPIVVNYMAYDIERDDIKGIDTNNKEIYLYCDRTYPHSKDLINSIAREKCKVRIIEYKNMYLLVVKVSEKTKFILPFMGIAYSQVRSDIVNSVLNVELADNPDGVTETDDYILKTPESIQVYDLIVNCLFQLE
;
A
#
# COMPACT_ATOMS: atom_id res chain seq x y z
N MET A 1 17.72 -14.27 -13.30
CA MET A 1 17.07 -13.82 -12.05
C MET A 1 15.57 -13.93 -12.22
N LYS A 2 14.90 -14.78 -11.43
CA LYS A 2 13.46 -14.63 -11.20
C LYS A 2 13.31 -13.33 -10.42
N LYS A 3 12.69 -12.29 -10.98
CA LYS A 3 12.29 -11.12 -10.20
C LYS A 3 11.36 -11.62 -9.09
N SER A 4 11.77 -11.47 -7.83
CA SER A 4 10.82 -11.37 -6.73
C SER A 4 9.86 -10.22 -7.08
N ILE A 5 8.57 -10.38 -6.79
CA ILE A 5 7.59 -9.32 -6.98
C ILE A 5 8.00 -8.16 -6.05
N LEU A 6 8.33 -7.01 -6.61
CA LEU A 6 8.89 -5.85 -5.88
C LEU A 6 7.79 -4.98 -5.24
N GLY A 7 6.61 -4.95 -5.82
CA GLY A 7 5.41 -4.31 -5.29
C GLY A 7 4.20 -5.21 -5.57
N GLU A 8 3.25 -5.23 -4.65
CA GLU A 8 1.96 -5.90 -4.88
C GLU A 8 0.82 -4.92 -4.59
N TYR A 9 0.31 -4.26 -5.64
CA TYR A 9 -0.96 -3.56 -5.55
C TYR A 9 -2.13 -4.50 -5.81
N ASP A 10 -3.05 -4.50 -4.86
CA ASP A 10 -4.14 -5.45 -4.84
C ASP A 10 -5.50 -4.76 -4.85
N PHE A 11 -5.60 -3.56 -5.42
CA PHE A 11 -6.81 -2.72 -5.35
C PHE A 11 -7.15 -2.32 -3.91
N SER A 12 -6.14 -2.04 -3.09
CA SER A 12 -6.31 -1.46 -1.75
C SER A 12 -5.83 -0.01 -1.68
N ASN A 13 -5.84 0.57 -0.48
CA ASN A 13 -5.45 1.97 -0.24
C ASN A 13 -3.96 2.16 0.06
N VAL A 14 -3.17 1.09 -0.03
CA VAL A 14 -1.75 1.06 0.35
C VAL A 14 -0.98 0.16 -0.60
N THR A 15 0.32 0.39 -0.72
CA THR A 15 1.24 -0.46 -1.48
C THR A 15 2.36 -0.96 -0.58
N ALA A 16 2.50 -2.29 -0.51
CA ALA A 16 3.65 -2.93 0.13
C ALA A 16 4.82 -3.02 -0.87
N ILE A 17 6.00 -2.57 -0.46
CA ILE A 17 7.22 -2.62 -1.29
C ILE A 17 8.22 -3.58 -0.68
N ASN A 18 8.69 -4.54 -1.47
CA ASN A 18 9.86 -5.35 -1.14
C ASN A 18 11.10 -4.68 -1.73
N PHE A 19 11.92 -4.09 -0.86
CA PHE A 19 13.11 -3.31 -1.21
C PHE A 19 14.41 -4.11 -1.09
N MET A 20 14.34 -5.38 -0.70
CA MET A 20 15.50 -6.25 -0.55
C MET A 20 16.20 -6.45 -1.89
N ASP A 21 17.51 -6.23 -1.91
CA ASP A 21 18.41 -6.41 -3.07
C ASP A 21 18.25 -5.45 -4.27
N ASN A 22 17.47 -4.35 -4.13
CA ASN A 22 17.27 -3.39 -5.23
C ASN A 22 17.91 -2.03 -4.95
N GLY A 23 18.29 -1.32 -6.01
CA GLY A 23 18.76 0.06 -5.91
C GLY A 23 17.61 1.05 -5.70
N GLU A 24 17.89 2.19 -5.07
CA GLU A 24 16.91 3.24 -4.77
C GLU A 24 16.09 3.67 -6.00
N GLU A 25 16.71 3.78 -7.17
CA GLU A 25 16.03 4.17 -8.41
C GLU A 25 15.01 3.12 -8.90
N GLU A 26 15.30 1.83 -8.72
CA GLU A 26 14.38 0.75 -9.08
C GLU A 26 13.19 0.70 -8.11
N ILE A 27 13.46 1.00 -6.84
CA ILE A 27 12.44 1.12 -5.79
C ILE A 27 11.54 2.33 -6.08
N ASN A 28 12.10 3.48 -6.42
CA ASN A 28 11.35 4.68 -6.77
C ASN A 28 10.48 4.47 -8.02
N ALA A 29 11.02 3.81 -9.06
CA ALA A 29 10.23 3.44 -10.24
C ALA A 29 9.06 2.49 -9.87
N THR A 30 9.30 1.53 -8.97
CA THR A 30 8.26 0.62 -8.47
C THR A 30 7.22 1.37 -7.64
N ILE A 31 7.62 2.24 -6.72
CA ILE A 31 6.67 3.06 -5.95
C ILE A 31 5.79 3.89 -6.89
N LEU A 32 6.37 4.50 -7.92
CA LEU A 32 5.62 5.25 -8.93
C LEU A 32 4.65 4.34 -9.69
N HIS A 33 5.06 3.15 -10.09
CA HIS A 33 4.19 2.16 -10.74
C HIS A 33 2.95 1.88 -9.89
N GLU A 34 3.15 1.51 -8.63
CA GLU A 34 2.07 1.14 -7.72
C GLU A 34 1.20 2.35 -7.33
N THR A 35 1.79 3.54 -7.28
CA THR A 35 1.08 4.82 -7.11
C THR A 35 0.06 5.02 -8.23
N ILE A 36 0.40 4.66 -9.47
CA ILE A 36 -0.55 4.75 -10.60
C ILE A 36 -1.71 3.76 -10.44
N HIS A 37 -1.44 2.56 -9.95
CA HIS A 37 -2.53 1.62 -9.64
C HIS A 37 -3.48 2.15 -8.56
N MET A 38 -2.92 2.73 -7.49
CA MET A 38 -3.71 3.35 -6.43
C MET A 38 -4.50 4.56 -6.94
N LEU A 39 -3.88 5.44 -7.73
CA LEU A 39 -4.52 6.58 -8.39
C LEU A 39 -5.74 6.13 -9.18
N LEU A 40 -5.54 5.18 -10.09
CA LEU A 40 -6.57 4.70 -10.99
C LEU A 40 -7.66 3.92 -10.23
N THR A 41 -7.34 3.31 -9.10
CA THR A 41 -8.35 2.62 -8.28
C THR A 41 -9.21 3.61 -7.50
N LYS A 42 -8.59 4.62 -6.87
CA LYS A 42 -9.30 5.60 -6.02
C LYS A 42 -10.08 6.63 -6.83
N GLN A 43 -9.63 6.97 -8.04
CA GLN A 43 -10.20 8.07 -8.83
C GLN A 43 -11.07 7.61 -10.00
N THR A 44 -11.38 6.32 -10.11
CA THR A 44 -12.20 5.83 -11.22
C THR A 44 -13.36 4.96 -10.76
N VAL A 45 -14.45 5.00 -11.53
CA VAL A 45 -15.67 4.22 -11.27
C VAL A 45 -15.35 2.73 -11.21
N TRP A 46 -14.56 2.23 -12.16
CA TRP A 46 -14.14 0.83 -12.17
C TRP A 46 -13.27 0.46 -11.00
N GLY A 47 -12.30 1.31 -10.70
CA GLY A 47 -11.39 1.16 -9.58
C GLY A 47 -12.14 1.00 -8.27
N MET A 48 -13.05 1.93 -8.00
CA MET A 48 -13.86 1.93 -6.78
C MET A 48 -14.79 0.71 -6.72
N PHE A 49 -15.36 0.30 -7.85
CA PHE A 49 -16.17 -0.91 -7.93
C PHE A 49 -15.36 -2.16 -7.52
N CYS A 50 -14.15 -2.32 -8.07
CA CYS A 50 -13.23 -3.40 -7.69
C CYS A 50 -12.86 -3.35 -6.19
N TYR A 51 -12.52 -2.16 -5.68
CA TYR A 51 -12.16 -1.94 -4.28
C TYR A 51 -13.27 -2.41 -3.33
N LEU A 52 -14.50 -1.93 -3.56
CA LEU A 52 -15.66 -2.22 -2.73
C LEU A 52 -16.01 -3.72 -2.77
N ILE A 53 -16.07 -4.33 -3.96
CA ILE A 53 -16.37 -5.75 -4.10
C ILE A 53 -15.30 -6.60 -3.40
N ARG A 54 -14.02 -6.27 -3.58
CA ARG A 54 -12.91 -7.02 -2.97
C ARG A 54 -13.04 -7.10 -1.45
N LYS A 55 -13.50 -6.02 -0.81
CA LYS A 55 -13.71 -5.97 0.64
C LYS A 55 -14.93 -6.78 1.08
N VAL A 56 -16.02 -6.77 0.32
CA VAL A 56 -17.23 -7.53 0.68
C VAL A 56 -17.19 -9.01 0.30
N VAL A 57 -16.33 -9.43 -0.63
CA VAL A 57 -16.13 -10.85 -0.99
C VAL A 57 -15.65 -11.70 0.20
N ILE A 58 -15.08 -11.05 1.22
CA ILE A 58 -14.70 -11.69 2.49
C ILE A 58 -15.95 -12.10 3.29
N TYR A 59 -17.02 -11.31 3.22
CA TYR A 59 -18.30 -11.57 3.86
C TYR A 59 -19.19 -12.50 3.01
N ASP A 60 -19.26 -12.23 1.70
CA ASP A 60 -20.06 -13.01 0.75
C ASP A 60 -19.35 -13.16 -0.60
N ASN A 61 -18.97 -14.39 -0.94
CA ASN A 61 -18.22 -14.72 -2.14
C ASN A 61 -19.10 -15.05 -3.38
N ASN A 62 -20.43 -14.96 -3.29
CA ASN A 62 -21.36 -15.34 -4.36
C ASN A 62 -21.13 -14.57 -5.67
N TYR A 63 -20.58 -13.35 -5.58
CA TYR A 63 -20.28 -12.51 -6.74
C TYR A 63 -18.78 -12.36 -7.00
N LYS A 64 -17.94 -13.26 -6.49
CA LYS A 64 -16.48 -13.22 -6.74
C LYS A 64 -16.12 -13.26 -8.22
N HIS A 65 -16.89 -13.97 -9.05
CA HIS A 65 -16.65 -14.01 -10.51
C HIS A 65 -16.76 -12.63 -11.16
N MET A 66 -17.56 -11.72 -10.58
CA MET A 66 -17.64 -10.34 -11.03
C MET A 66 -16.30 -9.67 -10.78
N LEU A 67 -15.78 -9.71 -9.54
CA LEU A 67 -14.48 -9.14 -9.20
C LEU A 67 -13.36 -9.62 -10.12
N ASP A 68 -13.27 -10.94 -10.37
CA ASP A 68 -12.19 -11.53 -11.19
C ASP A 68 -12.17 -10.94 -12.62
N GLU A 69 -13.33 -10.78 -13.24
CA GLU A 69 -13.46 -10.21 -14.60
C GLU A 69 -13.21 -8.70 -14.59
N PHE A 70 -13.75 -7.96 -13.61
CA PHE A 70 -13.51 -6.52 -13.48
C PHE A 70 -12.01 -6.23 -13.29
N CYS A 71 -11.33 -6.96 -12.41
CA CYS A 71 -9.89 -6.87 -12.20
C CYS A 71 -9.10 -7.25 -13.46
N THR A 72 -9.52 -8.27 -14.21
CA THR A 72 -8.83 -8.70 -15.44
C THR A 72 -8.82 -7.59 -16.49
N HIS A 73 -9.93 -6.88 -16.63
CA HIS A 73 -10.06 -5.81 -17.60
C HIS A 73 -9.40 -4.51 -17.15
N SER A 74 -9.55 -4.12 -15.88
CA SER A 74 -8.91 -2.92 -15.34
C SER A 74 -7.39 -3.06 -15.28
N ARG A 75 -6.86 -4.25 -14.93
CA ARG A 75 -5.41 -4.51 -14.84
C ARG A 75 -4.69 -4.13 -16.13
N LYS A 76 -5.21 -4.48 -17.30
CA LYS A 76 -4.58 -4.13 -18.59
C LYS A 76 -4.35 -2.64 -18.77
N VAL A 77 -5.29 -1.81 -18.31
CA VAL A 77 -5.17 -0.34 -18.37
C VAL A 77 -4.23 0.16 -17.30
N GLN A 78 -4.39 -0.34 -16.07
CA GLN A 78 -3.59 0.09 -14.93
C GLN A 78 -2.11 -0.22 -15.15
N GLU A 79 -1.77 -1.42 -15.63
CA GLU A 79 -0.41 -1.84 -15.98
C GLU A 79 0.14 -1.03 -17.15
N ALA A 80 -0.65 -0.80 -18.20
CA ALA A 80 -0.22 0.01 -19.33
C ALA A 80 0.16 1.43 -18.90
N ALA A 81 -0.65 2.05 -18.04
CA ALA A 81 -0.37 3.37 -17.49
C ALA A 81 0.84 3.35 -16.55
N ALA A 82 0.95 2.35 -15.67
CA ALA A 82 2.02 2.26 -14.68
C ALA A 82 3.40 2.01 -15.33
N VAL A 83 3.49 1.06 -16.27
CA VAL A 83 4.71 0.81 -17.07
C VAL A 83 5.08 2.03 -17.91
N PHE A 84 4.08 2.77 -18.40
CA PHE A 84 4.34 4.01 -19.12
C PHE A 84 4.99 5.07 -18.23
N VAL A 85 4.54 5.20 -16.98
CA VAL A 85 5.16 6.11 -16.01
C VAL A 85 6.58 5.69 -15.65
N GLU A 86 6.86 4.39 -15.52
CA GLU A 86 8.24 3.91 -15.39
C GLU A 86 9.11 4.35 -16.57
N CYS A 87 8.63 4.20 -17.81
CA CYS A 87 9.34 4.67 -19.00
C CYS A 87 9.62 6.18 -18.95
N ILE A 88 8.61 6.98 -18.58
CA ILE A 88 8.76 8.44 -18.41
C ILE A 88 9.82 8.76 -17.35
N TYR A 89 9.80 8.06 -16.22
CA TYR A 89 10.79 8.20 -15.16
C TYR A 89 12.21 7.87 -15.63
N ILE A 90 12.39 6.77 -16.37
CA ILE A 90 13.69 6.38 -16.93
C ILE A 90 14.19 7.44 -17.92
N ILE A 91 13.32 7.94 -18.82
CA ILE A 91 13.70 8.98 -19.78
C ILE A 91 14.17 10.25 -19.05
N ARG A 92 13.45 10.70 -18.02
CA ARG A 92 13.79 11.91 -17.25
C ARG A 92 15.10 11.80 -16.51
N ASN A 93 15.33 10.67 -15.84
CA ASN A 93 16.46 10.55 -14.90
C ASN A 93 17.70 9.89 -15.52
N LYS A 94 17.52 9.03 -16.52
CA LYS A 94 18.59 8.20 -17.11
C LYS A 94 18.81 8.41 -18.61
N GLY A 95 17.91 9.15 -19.26
CA GLY A 95 17.96 9.45 -20.68
C GLY A 95 17.51 8.32 -21.62
N TYR A 96 17.44 8.64 -22.91
CA TYR A 96 16.85 7.78 -23.95
C TYR A 96 17.55 6.43 -24.12
N LYS A 97 18.88 6.38 -24.00
CA LYS A 97 19.63 5.12 -24.14
C LYS A 97 19.16 4.06 -23.14
N CYS A 98 19.06 4.45 -21.86
CA CYS A 98 18.60 3.58 -20.79
C CYS A 98 17.14 3.13 -21.00
N TYR A 99 16.30 4.02 -21.52
CA TYR A 99 14.93 3.69 -21.92
C TYR A 99 14.87 2.65 -23.05
N PHE A 100 15.69 2.77 -24.08
CA PHE A 100 15.75 1.78 -25.16
C PHE A 100 16.21 0.42 -24.65
N ASP A 101 17.26 0.39 -23.83
CA ASP A 101 17.75 -0.83 -23.19
C ASP A 101 16.66 -1.48 -22.33
N TYR A 102 15.90 -0.68 -21.58
CA TYR A 102 14.74 -1.13 -20.81
C TYR A 102 13.66 -1.77 -21.69
N LEU A 103 13.27 -1.12 -22.80
CA LEU A 103 12.28 -1.68 -23.72
C LEU A 103 12.75 -3.00 -24.37
N GLN A 104 14.03 -3.10 -24.74
CA GLN A 104 14.59 -4.34 -25.28
C GLN A 104 14.61 -5.45 -24.23
N TYR A 105 14.95 -5.10 -22.99
CA TYR A 105 14.87 -6.02 -21.86
C TYR A 105 13.44 -6.55 -21.67
N LEU A 106 12.42 -5.68 -21.66
CA LEU A 106 11.03 -6.10 -21.54
C LEU A 106 10.62 -7.02 -22.70
N LYS A 107 10.95 -6.64 -23.94
CA LYS A 107 10.63 -7.43 -25.14
C LYS A 107 11.23 -8.83 -25.09
N LYS A 108 12.46 -8.98 -24.57
CA LYS A 108 13.19 -10.26 -24.53
C LYS A 108 12.83 -11.10 -23.30
N ASN A 109 12.77 -10.48 -22.12
CA ASN A 109 12.74 -11.17 -20.83
C ASN A 109 11.39 -11.08 -20.11
N ASN A 110 10.54 -10.09 -20.43
CA ASN A 110 9.24 -9.91 -19.79
C ASN A 110 8.14 -9.55 -20.81
N LYS A 111 7.78 -10.54 -21.64
CA LYS A 111 6.86 -10.36 -22.78
C LYS A 111 5.46 -9.90 -22.36
N GLU A 112 5.00 -10.24 -21.17
CA GLU A 112 3.69 -9.82 -20.67
C GLU A 112 3.69 -8.32 -20.38
N TYR A 113 4.68 -7.85 -19.62
CA TYR A 113 4.86 -6.43 -19.32
C TYR A 113 5.06 -5.59 -20.59
N TYR A 114 5.81 -6.13 -21.57
CA TYR A 114 5.95 -5.50 -22.88
C TYR A 114 4.62 -5.34 -23.62
N LYS A 115 3.67 -6.29 -23.48
CA LYS A 115 2.34 -6.18 -24.11
C LYS A 115 1.52 -5.03 -23.54
N TYR A 116 1.68 -4.69 -22.26
CA TYR A 116 0.98 -3.57 -21.64
C TYR A 116 1.44 -2.23 -22.23
N ILE A 117 2.75 -2.04 -22.41
CA ILE A 117 3.31 -0.79 -22.94
C ILE A 117 3.22 -0.68 -24.47
N TYR A 118 3.10 -1.81 -25.19
CA TYR A 118 3.14 -1.84 -26.66
C TYR A 118 2.22 -0.80 -27.36
N PRO A 119 0.94 -0.61 -26.96
CA PRO A 119 0.07 0.40 -27.57
C PRO A 119 0.54 1.85 -27.39
N LEU A 120 1.36 2.10 -26.37
CA LEU A 120 1.85 3.41 -25.96
C LEU A 120 3.24 3.74 -26.55
N ILE A 121 3.97 2.75 -27.08
CA ILE A 121 5.29 2.95 -27.69
C ILE A 121 5.25 4.04 -28.78
N LYS A 122 4.19 4.08 -29.58
CA LYS A 122 4.02 5.09 -30.63
C LYS A 122 3.99 6.53 -30.10
N PHE A 123 3.53 6.73 -28.86
CA PHE A 123 3.55 8.03 -28.20
C PHE A 123 4.94 8.33 -27.61
N LEU A 124 5.58 7.33 -26.99
CA LEU A 124 6.93 7.49 -26.43
C LEU A 124 7.96 7.86 -27.50
N LYS A 125 7.76 7.42 -28.75
CA LYS A 125 8.57 7.84 -29.90
C LYS A 125 8.57 9.35 -30.15
N TYR A 126 7.50 10.06 -29.78
CA TYR A 126 7.46 11.52 -29.93
C TYR A 126 8.39 12.25 -28.95
N LEU A 127 8.87 11.56 -27.92
CA LEU A 127 9.88 12.11 -27.02
C LEU A 127 11.30 11.94 -27.58
N GLU A 128 11.53 10.98 -28.50
CA GLU A 128 12.87 10.69 -29.02
C GLU A 128 13.50 11.95 -29.66
N PRO A 129 14.81 12.19 -29.49
CA PRO A 129 15.48 13.39 -30.01
C PRO A 129 15.32 13.59 -31.52
N GLU A 130 15.17 12.50 -32.27
CA GLU A 130 15.01 12.49 -33.72
C GLU A 130 13.55 12.70 -34.18
N SER A 131 12.59 12.82 -33.26
CA SER A 131 11.18 13.01 -33.57
C SER A 131 10.91 14.36 -34.24
N SER A 132 10.20 14.33 -35.37
CA SER A 132 9.70 15.55 -36.04
C SER A 132 8.54 16.21 -35.30
N VAL A 133 7.91 15.49 -34.36
CA VAL A 133 6.83 15.97 -33.50
C VAL A 133 7.43 16.16 -32.11
N HIS A 134 7.61 17.41 -31.69
CA HIS A 134 8.15 17.72 -30.36
C HIS A 134 7.02 17.81 -29.34
N ILE A 135 7.11 17.00 -28.29
CA ILE A 135 6.11 16.93 -27.22
C ILE A 135 6.82 17.09 -25.87
N ASN A 136 6.25 17.90 -24.99
CA ASN A 136 6.72 17.98 -23.61
C ASN A 136 6.38 16.68 -22.86
N ILE A 137 7.35 16.16 -22.12
CA ILE A 137 7.22 14.90 -21.37
C ILE A 137 6.12 14.96 -20.27
N ASP A 138 5.89 16.11 -19.65
CA ASP A 138 4.81 16.32 -18.68
C ASP A 138 3.44 16.35 -19.36
N GLU A 139 3.34 16.96 -20.54
CA GLU A 139 2.09 16.99 -21.30
C GLU A 139 1.69 15.60 -21.78
N LEU A 140 2.67 14.80 -22.25
CA LEU A 140 2.41 13.42 -22.65
C LEU A 140 2.02 12.56 -21.45
N TYR A 141 2.72 12.75 -20.32
CA TYR A 141 2.35 12.11 -19.06
C TYR A 141 0.89 12.42 -18.68
N PHE A 142 0.52 13.71 -18.68
CA PHE A 142 -0.82 14.15 -18.37
C PHE A 142 -1.86 13.53 -19.30
N LEU A 143 -1.62 13.54 -20.61
CA LEU A 143 -2.51 12.97 -21.60
C LEU A 143 -2.74 11.47 -21.32
N ILE A 144 -1.68 10.66 -21.24
CA ILE A 144 -1.83 9.20 -21.11
C ILE A 144 -2.53 8.81 -19.80
N ILE A 145 -2.20 9.45 -18.67
CA ILE A 145 -2.90 9.21 -17.40
C ILE A 145 -4.37 9.62 -17.49
N THR A 146 -4.66 10.73 -18.17
CA THR A 146 -6.03 11.18 -18.39
C THR A 146 -6.82 10.19 -19.24
N LEU A 147 -6.26 9.67 -20.34
CA LEU A 147 -6.92 8.66 -21.17
C LEU A 147 -7.15 7.36 -20.40
N ALA A 148 -6.21 6.95 -19.54
CA ALA A 148 -6.39 5.81 -18.65
C ALA A 148 -7.57 6.01 -17.69
N LYS A 149 -7.67 7.19 -17.05
CA LYS A 149 -8.81 7.55 -16.17
C LYS A 149 -10.14 7.52 -16.92
N ILE A 150 -10.24 8.18 -18.09
CA ILE A 150 -11.46 8.18 -18.92
C ILE A 150 -11.87 6.75 -19.31
N SER A 151 -10.89 5.91 -19.64
CA SER A 151 -11.17 4.53 -20.02
C SER A 151 -11.76 3.70 -18.88
N LEU A 152 -11.37 4.01 -17.63
CA LEU A 152 -11.84 3.35 -16.41
C LEU A 152 -13.11 4.02 -15.82
N ASN A 153 -13.51 5.20 -16.28
CA ASN A 153 -14.75 5.88 -15.85
C ASN A 153 -15.99 5.44 -16.65
N ALA A 154 -16.06 4.17 -17.03
CA ALA A 154 -17.30 3.63 -17.59
C ALA A 154 -18.38 3.56 -16.49
N ASN A 155 -19.60 4.04 -16.79
CA ASN A 155 -20.69 4.04 -15.81
C ASN A 155 -21.29 2.63 -15.65
N ILE A 156 -20.70 1.84 -14.75
CA ILE A 156 -21.12 0.45 -14.47
C ILE A 156 -22.55 0.39 -13.90
N THR A 157 -23.03 1.46 -13.28
CA THR A 157 -24.37 1.52 -12.66
C THR A 157 -25.51 1.53 -13.68
N GLU A 158 -25.22 1.75 -14.97
CA GLU A 158 -26.19 1.62 -16.06
C GLU A 158 -26.41 0.18 -16.52
N ILE A 159 -25.55 -0.75 -16.13
CA ILE A 159 -25.68 -2.16 -16.50
C ILE A 159 -26.82 -2.75 -15.66
N ASP A 160 -27.61 -3.66 -16.23
CA ASP A 160 -28.64 -4.37 -15.46
C ASP A 160 -27.99 -5.31 -14.44
N ILE A 161 -28.38 -5.23 -13.15
CA ILE A 161 -27.91 -6.09 -12.06
C ILE A 161 -28.05 -7.58 -12.39
N GLU A 162 -29.05 -7.96 -13.19
CA GLU A 162 -29.28 -9.35 -13.60
C GLU A 162 -28.15 -9.92 -14.47
N VAL A 163 -27.37 -9.05 -15.12
CA VAL A 163 -26.16 -9.44 -15.88
C VAL A 163 -25.12 -10.03 -14.92
N PHE A 164 -24.94 -9.43 -13.74
CA PHE A 164 -23.92 -9.81 -12.79
C PHE A 164 -24.27 -11.05 -11.97
N LYS A 165 -25.57 -11.33 -11.78
CA LYS A 165 -26.03 -12.49 -11.00
C LYS A 165 -25.62 -13.84 -11.56
N GLN A 166 -25.34 -13.92 -12.87
CA GLN A 166 -24.96 -15.16 -13.51
C GLN A 166 -23.70 -14.98 -14.34
N LYS A 167 -22.66 -15.75 -14.03
CA LYS A 167 -21.39 -15.75 -14.77
C LYS A 167 -21.57 -15.88 -16.30
N LYS A 168 -22.55 -16.68 -16.74
CA LYS A 168 -22.87 -16.84 -18.17
C LYS A 168 -23.46 -15.58 -18.81
N LYS A 169 -24.36 -14.88 -18.11
CA LYS A 169 -24.95 -13.61 -18.59
C LYS A 169 -23.88 -12.54 -18.68
N PHE A 170 -23.02 -12.43 -17.66
CA PHE A 170 -21.93 -11.47 -17.69
C PHE A 170 -20.95 -11.73 -18.84
N LYS A 171 -20.56 -13.00 -19.06
CA LYS A 171 -19.73 -13.38 -20.22
C LYS A 171 -20.37 -13.00 -21.56
N LYS A 172 -21.69 -13.19 -21.70
CA LYS A 172 -22.42 -12.78 -22.91
C LYS A 172 -22.38 -11.27 -23.09
N PHE A 173 -22.59 -10.50 -22.01
CA PHE A 173 -22.54 -9.04 -22.03
C PHE A 173 -21.16 -8.52 -22.49
N ILE A 174 -20.07 -9.04 -21.92
CA ILE A 174 -18.70 -8.62 -22.29
C ILE A 174 -18.20 -9.24 -23.62
N SER A 175 -19.02 -10.04 -24.30
CA SER A 175 -18.73 -10.54 -25.65
C SER A 175 -19.42 -9.73 -26.74
N ASP A 176 -20.38 -8.88 -26.37
CA ASP A 176 -21.12 -8.01 -27.28
C ASP A 176 -20.28 -6.77 -27.63
N ILE A 177 -20.15 -6.45 -28.92
CA ILE A 177 -19.20 -5.43 -29.37
C ILE A 177 -19.58 -4.03 -28.90
N GLU A 178 -20.87 -3.70 -28.85
CA GLU A 178 -21.37 -2.39 -28.41
C GLU A 178 -21.10 -2.21 -26.92
N ASN A 179 -21.41 -3.24 -26.12
CA ASN A 179 -21.12 -3.24 -24.70
C ASN A 179 -19.61 -3.22 -24.41
N VAL A 180 -18.82 -3.90 -25.23
CA VAL A 180 -17.36 -3.92 -25.08
C VAL A 180 -16.76 -2.54 -25.33
N GLU A 181 -17.18 -1.84 -26.38
CA GLU A 181 -16.69 -0.48 -26.62
C GLU A 181 -17.21 0.53 -25.60
N LYS A 182 -18.47 0.37 -25.16
CA LYS A 182 -19.07 1.29 -24.19
C LYS A 182 -18.55 1.09 -22.78
N TYR A 183 -18.37 -0.15 -22.34
CA TYR A 183 -18.09 -0.44 -20.94
C TYR A 183 -16.70 -0.98 -20.69
N ILE A 184 -15.97 -1.64 -21.59
CA ILE A 184 -14.70 -2.35 -21.28
C ILE A 184 -13.45 -1.44 -21.37
N PRO A 185 -12.59 -1.34 -20.33
CA PRO A 185 -11.68 -0.22 -20.17
C PRO A 185 -10.49 -0.36 -21.12
N ASN A 186 -9.93 -1.55 -21.27
CA ASN A 186 -8.83 -1.80 -22.20
C ASN A 186 -9.23 -1.59 -23.67
N LYS A 187 -10.54 -1.68 -23.99
CA LYS A 187 -11.06 -1.40 -25.34
C LYS A 187 -11.32 0.09 -25.52
N ARG A 188 -11.93 0.74 -24.53
CA ARG A 188 -12.05 2.20 -24.45
C ARG A 188 -10.69 2.89 -24.57
N LEU A 189 -9.68 2.43 -23.82
CA LEU A 189 -8.32 2.97 -23.87
C LEU A 189 -7.74 2.89 -25.27
N ASN A 190 -7.80 1.74 -25.94
CA ASN A 190 -7.26 1.60 -27.29
C ASN A 190 -7.96 2.54 -28.30
N LYS A 191 -9.27 2.75 -28.17
CA LYS A 191 -10.03 3.69 -28.99
C LYS A 191 -9.56 5.13 -28.77
N LEU A 192 -9.40 5.54 -27.51
CA LEU A 192 -8.87 6.84 -27.12
C LEU A 192 -7.43 7.03 -27.63
N LEU A 193 -6.53 6.07 -27.38
CA LEU A 193 -5.14 6.11 -27.85
C LEU A 193 -5.03 6.21 -29.37
N ASN A 194 -5.97 5.66 -30.14
CA ASN A 194 -5.98 5.83 -31.59
C ASN A 194 -6.51 7.21 -31.99
N LYS A 195 -7.57 7.70 -31.35
CA LYS A 195 -8.11 9.06 -31.56
C LYS A 195 -7.02 10.11 -31.33
N TYR A 196 -6.42 10.14 -30.14
CA TYR A 196 -5.45 11.18 -29.77
C TYR A 196 -4.12 11.07 -30.51
N TYR A 197 -3.67 9.86 -30.83
CA TYR A 197 -2.52 9.68 -31.71
C TYR A 197 -2.74 10.36 -33.06
N ASN A 198 -3.90 10.11 -33.69
CA ASN A 198 -4.21 10.71 -35.00
C ASN A 198 -4.36 12.23 -34.94
N ILE A 199 -4.81 12.79 -33.80
CA ILE A 199 -4.90 14.24 -33.62
C ILE A 199 -3.49 14.85 -33.57
N ILE A 200 -2.61 14.29 -32.73
CA ILE A 200 -1.23 14.74 -32.55
C ILE A 200 -0.42 14.59 -33.84
N ASP A 201 -0.58 13.46 -34.53
CA ASP A 201 0.14 13.17 -35.76
C ASP A 201 -0.23 14.17 -36.88
N LYS A 202 -1.51 14.59 -36.93
CA LYS A 202 -1.98 15.59 -37.89
C LYS A 202 -1.59 17.02 -37.52
N SER A 203 -1.59 17.37 -36.23
CA SER A 203 -1.22 18.71 -35.77
C SER A 203 0.29 18.93 -35.76
N GLY A 204 1.09 17.87 -35.69
CA GLY A 204 2.54 17.92 -35.55
C GLY A 204 3.01 18.38 -34.16
N ALA A 205 2.10 18.54 -33.20
CA ALA A 205 2.40 18.97 -31.84
C ALA A 205 1.30 18.51 -30.86
N LEU A 206 1.69 18.26 -29.61
CA LEU A 206 0.75 18.12 -28.50
C LEU A 206 0.46 19.51 -27.93
N ASN A 207 -0.80 19.94 -27.96
CA ASN A 207 -1.24 21.16 -27.29
C ASN A 207 -2.44 20.81 -26.41
N LEU A 208 -2.24 20.81 -25.09
CA LEU A 208 -3.27 20.43 -24.14
C LEU A 208 -4.45 21.40 -24.09
N GLU A 209 -4.24 22.69 -24.34
CA GLU A 209 -5.33 23.69 -24.39
C GLU A 209 -6.28 23.39 -25.57
N VAL A 210 -5.72 23.00 -26.71
CA VAL A 210 -6.51 22.60 -27.89
C VAL A 210 -7.22 21.27 -27.65
N LEU A 211 -6.59 20.34 -26.95
CA LEU A 211 -7.18 19.04 -26.63
C LEU A 211 -8.17 19.08 -25.47
N GLU A 212 -8.21 20.16 -24.70
CA GLU A 212 -9.04 20.27 -23.49
C GLU A 212 -10.52 20.03 -23.79
N LEU A 213 -11.03 20.59 -24.90
CA LEU A 213 -12.42 20.39 -25.33
C LEU A 213 -12.72 18.94 -25.71
N GLU A 214 -11.83 18.30 -26.45
CA GLU A 214 -11.95 16.88 -26.85
C GLU A 214 -11.90 15.95 -25.62
N LEU A 215 -10.99 16.25 -24.69
CA LEU A 215 -10.85 15.53 -23.44
C LEU A 215 -12.11 15.67 -22.60
N LYS A 216 -12.64 16.89 -22.42
CA LYS A 216 -13.90 17.14 -21.71
C LYS A 216 -15.08 16.38 -22.33
N GLN A 217 -15.16 16.30 -23.65
CA GLN A 217 -16.20 15.53 -24.33
C GLN A 217 -16.06 14.02 -24.08
N ASP A 218 -14.85 13.47 -24.18
CA ASP A 218 -14.61 12.05 -23.93
C ASP A 218 -14.78 11.68 -22.44
N MET A 219 -14.52 12.62 -21.53
CA MET A 219 -14.77 12.48 -20.09
C MET A 219 -16.26 12.42 -19.76
N GLY A 220 -17.08 13.25 -20.44
CA GLY A 220 -18.48 13.46 -20.10
C GLY A 220 -18.68 13.99 -18.67
N ASP A 221 -19.89 13.85 -18.14
CA ASP A 221 -20.25 14.35 -16.80
C ASP A 221 -19.59 13.55 -15.65
N ASN A 222 -19.03 12.37 -15.93
CA ASN A 222 -18.41 11.47 -14.96
C ASN A 222 -16.88 11.63 -14.90
N TYR A 223 -16.39 12.88 -15.02
CA TYR A 223 -14.96 13.17 -15.13
C TYR A 223 -14.15 12.64 -13.93
N PHE A 224 -14.68 12.81 -12.73
CA PHE A 224 -14.11 12.27 -11.50
C PHE A 224 -15.18 11.49 -10.75
N ILE A 225 -14.75 10.45 -10.03
CA ILE A 225 -15.59 9.92 -8.97
C ILE A 225 -15.82 11.05 -7.95
N ASN A 226 -17.08 11.32 -7.68
CA ASN A 226 -17.52 12.29 -6.68
C ASN A 226 -18.50 11.59 -5.73
N ASP A 227 -18.97 12.29 -4.71
CA ASP A 227 -19.90 11.71 -3.73
C ASP A 227 -21.20 11.21 -4.35
N GLU A 228 -21.71 11.86 -5.40
CA GLU A 228 -22.92 11.44 -6.10
C GLU A 228 -22.73 10.09 -6.82
N ILE A 229 -21.65 9.95 -7.58
CA ILE A 229 -21.31 8.69 -8.27
C ILE A 229 -20.98 7.60 -7.24
N MET A 230 -20.25 7.94 -6.18
CA MET A 230 -19.93 7.01 -5.10
C MET A 230 -21.20 6.49 -4.43
N TYR A 231 -22.17 7.36 -4.15
CA TYR A 231 -23.48 6.97 -3.65
C TYR A 231 -24.20 6.03 -4.62
N LYS A 232 -24.25 6.36 -5.92
CA LYS A 232 -24.84 5.49 -6.95
C LYS A 232 -24.18 4.10 -6.98
N ILE A 233 -22.84 4.02 -6.91
CA ILE A 233 -22.11 2.75 -6.87
C ILE A 233 -22.49 1.93 -5.64
N LYS A 234 -22.52 2.55 -4.45
CA LYS A 234 -22.88 1.87 -3.19
C LYS A 234 -24.29 1.30 -3.24
N GLU A 235 -25.27 2.11 -3.66
CA GLU A 235 -26.67 1.67 -3.78
C GLU A 235 -26.82 0.56 -4.82
N TYR A 236 -26.12 0.67 -5.95
CA TYR A 236 -26.09 -0.35 -6.98
C TYR A 236 -25.52 -1.68 -6.46
N LEU A 237 -24.43 -1.65 -5.69
CA LEU A 237 -23.85 -2.84 -5.06
C LEU A 237 -24.76 -3.43 -3.98
N LYS A 238 -25.42 -2.62 -3.15
CA LYS A 238 -26.43 -3.10 -2.18
C LYS A 238 -27.53 -3.89 -2.88
N GLN A 239 -27.99 -3.43 -4.04
CA GLN A 239 -29.00 -4.15 -4.83
C GLN A 239 -28.51 -5.50 -5.37
N ILE A 240 -27.23 -5.59 -5.77
CA ILE A 240 -26.62 -6.87 -6.18
C ILE A 240 -26.60 -7.84 -4.98
N TYR A 241 -26.17 -7.37 -3.82
CA TYR A 241 -26.03 -8.18 -2.61
C TYR A 241 -27.31 -8.33 -1.80
N LYS A 242 -28.46 -7.81 -2.25
CA LYS A 242 -29.72 -7.76 -1.47
C LYS A 242 -30.19 -9.09 -0.88
N ASN A 243 -29.82 -10.22 -1.49
CA ASN A 243 -30.18 -11.57 -1.05
C ASN A 243 -29.06 -12.26 -0.25
N SER A 244 -28.01 -11.53 0.13
CA SER A 244 -26.93 -12.04 0.96
C SER A 244 -27.43 -12.29 2.38
N HIS A 245 -26.92 -13.34 3.01
CA HIS A 245 -27.16 -13.63 4.43
C HIS A 245 -26.42 -12.65 5.36
N ARG A 246 -25.50 -11.83 4.82
CA ARG A 246 -24.72 -10.81 5.55
C ARG A 246 -24.96 -9.40 5.02
N ILE A 247 -26.16 -9.15 4.53
CA ILE A 247 -26.49 -7.87 3.88
C ILE A 247 -26.36 -6.68 4.85
N ASP A 248 -26.59 -6.88 6.14
CA ASP A 248 -26.47 -5.82 7.14
C ASP A 248 -25.01 -5.37 7.32
N GLU A 249 -24.07 -6.31 7.43
CA GLU A 249 -22.64 -5.99 7.52
C GLU A 249 -22.11 -5.40 6.22
N ILE A 250 -22.55 -5.93 5.07
CA ILE A 250 -22.18 -5.42 3.74
C ILE A 250 -22.69 -3.98 3.55
N SER A 251 -23.94 -3.71 3.94
CA SER A 251 -24.54 -2.37 3.83
C SER A 251 -23.83 -1.38 4.75
N THR A 252 -23.59 -1.77 6.00
CA THR A 252 -22.83 -0.97 6.97
C THR A 252 -21.44 -0.63 6.43
N TYR A 253 -20.74 -1.63 5.86
CA TYR A 253 -19.45 -1.38 5.23
C TYR A 253 -19.56 -0.33 4.11
N PHE A 254 -20.49 -0.49 3.16
CA PHE A 254 -20.66 0.48 2.08
C PHE A 254 -20.98 1.89 2.59
N ASP A 255 -21.78 2.02 3.64
CA ASP A 255 -22.14 3.32 4.21
C ASP A 255 -20.94 4.01 4.89
N THR A 256 -20.04 3.25 5.50
CA THR A 256 -18.85 3.80 6.18
C THR A 256 -17.70 4.20 5.23
N VAL A 257 -17.60 3.61 4.03
CA VAL A 257 -16.53 3.94 3.08
C VAL A 257 -16.72 5.36 2.54
N LYS A 258 -15.73 6.23 2.74
CA LYS A 258 -15.74 7.59 2.18
C LYS A 258 -14.83 7.70 0.97
N LEU A 259 -15.15 8.63 0.07
CA LEU A 259 -14.20 9.05 -0.94
C LEU A 259 -13.08 9.82 -0.23
N ILE A 260 -11.84 9.43 -0.49
CA ILE A 260 -10.66 10.14 0.03
C ILE A 260 -10.03 10.83 -1.17
N GLU A 261 -10.12 12.16 -1.21
CA GLU A 261 -9.35 12.96 -2.14
C GLU A 261 -7.89 12.97 -1.69
N ILE A 262 -7.00 12.52 -2.58
CA ILE A 262 -5.56 12.49 -2.34
C ILE A 262 -4.93 13.18 -3.54
N ASP A 263 -4.08 14.18 -3.29
CA ASP A 263 -3.26 14.79 -4.34
C ASP A 263 -2.35 13.70 -4.93
N ILE A 264 -2.22 13.70 -6.26
CA ILE A 264 -1.33 12.78 -6.97
C ILE A 264 0.09 12.84 -6.40
N LYS A 265 0.53 14.02 -5.97
CA LYS A 265 1.85 14.24 -5.36
C LYS A 265 2.02 13.53 -4.02
N ASP A 266 0.93 13.29 -3.30
CA ASP A 266 0.93 12.63 -2.00
C ASP A 266 0.79 11.11 -2.10
N LEU A 267 0.29 10.58 -3.22
CA LEU A 267 0.07 9.14 -3.39
C LEU A 267 1.33 8.28 -3.16
N PRO A 268 2.56 8.67 -3.56
CA PRO A 268 3.76 7.90 -3.24
C PRO A 268 4.01 7.70 -1.75
N ASN A 269 3.49 8.61 -0.91
CA ASN A 269 3.63 8.55 0.55
C ASN A 269 2.75 7.45 1.18
N TYR A 270 1.87 6.83 0.40
CA TYR A 270 1.07 5.66 0.78
C TYR A 270 1.77 4.32 0.44
N SER A 271 3.07 4.36 0.18
CA SER A 271 3.93 3.18 0.16
C SER A 271 4.48 2.88 1.56
N PHE A 272 4.65 1.61 1.89
CA PHE A 272 5.28 1.18 3.14
C PHE A 272 6.20 -0.02 2.90
N PRO A 273 7.29 -0.15 3.68
CA PRO A 273 8.21 -1.27 3.57
C PRO A 273 7.52 -2.57 4.03
N HIS A 274 7.61 -3.63 3.22
CA HIS A 274 7.01 -4.92 3.55
C HIS A 274 7.84 -5.68 4.58
N SER A 275 7.30 -5.90 5.78
CA SER A 275 7.97 -6.67 6.84
C SER A 275 7.78 -8.19 6.69
N PHE A 276 8.72 -8.97 7.23
CA PHE A 276 8.65 -10.43 7.45
C PHE A 276 8.59 -11.33 6.21
N SER A 277 8.88 -10.81 5.01
CA SER A 277 8.63 -11.50 3.74
C SER A 277 9.40 -12.81 3.49
N THR A 278 10.43 -13.11 4.28
CA THR A 278 11.38 -14.22 4.05
C THR A 278 11.48 -15.21 5.21
N PHE A 279 10.72 -15.00 6.29
CA PHE A 279 10.77 -15.87 7.45
C PHE A 279 9.95 -17.15 7.24
N SER A 280 10.45 -18.27 7.75
CA SER A 280 9.66 -19.50 7.90
C SER A 280 8.86 -19.46 9.21
N SER A 281 7.59 -19.86 9.16
CA SER A 281 6.71 -19.93 10.32
C SER A 281 6.63 -21.35 10.86
N ASP A 282 6.99 -21.54 12.12
CA ASP A 282 6.82 -22.80 12.83
C ASP A 282 5.88 -22.60 14.04
N THR A 283 5.13 -23.64 14.40
CA THR A 283 4.42 -23.68 15.68
C THR A 283 5.37 -24.24 16.74
N SER A 284 5.62 -23.47 17.80
CA SER A 284 6.43 -23.90 18.93
C SER A 284 5.58 -24.14 20.17
N ASN A 285 6.12 -24.90 21.12
CA ASN A 285 5.52 -25.01 22.46
C ASN A 285 6.01 -23.87 23.37
N ASP A 286 5.30 -23.66 24.47
CA ASP A 286 5.60 -22.59 25.43
C ASP A 286 7.07 -22.65 25.90
N ASP A 287 7.55 -23.83 26.30
CA ASP A 287 8.90 -24.05 26.85
C ASP A 287 10.01 -23.60 25.89
N GLU A 288 9.84 -23.83 24.59
CA GLU A 288 10.81 -23.44 23.57
C GLU A 288 10.91 -21.90 23.49
N ILE A 289 9.78 -21.20 23.43
CA ILE A 289 9.76 -19.73 23.36
C ILE A 289 10.27 -19.09 24.67
N PHE A 290 9.97 -19.68 25.83
CA PHE A 290 10.52 -19.21 27.11
C PHE A 290 12.05 -19.25 27.12
N ASN A 291 12.67 -20.25 26.48
CA ASN A 291 14.12 -20.31 26.33
C ASN A 291 14.62 -19.25 25.34
N TYR A 292 13.93 -19.07 24.22
CA TYR A 292 14.27 -18.04 23.24
C TYR A 292 14.17 -16.62 23.79
N CYS A 293 13.16 -16.30 24.60
CA CYS A 293 13.01 -14.97 25.21
C CYS A 293 14.15 -14.64 26.19
N ARG A 294 14.86 -15.66 26.71
CA ARG A 294 16.06 -15.46 27.54
C ARG A 294 17.32 -15.20 26.70
N GLU A 295 17.25 -15.38 25.38
CA GLU A 295 18.33 -15.08 24.44
C GLU A 295 18.15 -13.67 23.84
N ARG A 296 19.24 -12.95 23.56
CA ARG A 296 19.19 -11.58 22.99
C ARG A 296 19.12 -11.51 21.46
N LEU A 297 19.09 -12.65 20.76
CA LEU A 297 19.26 -12.73 19.31
C LEU A 297 17.93 -12.66 18.54
N GLY A 298 16.99 -11.84 19.00
CA GLY A 298 15.67 -11.73 18.42
C GLY A 298 14.80 -10.63 19.04
N ILE A 299 13.52 -10.61 18.70
CA ILE A 299 12.51 -9.74 19.32
C ILE A 299 11.31 -10.54 19.79
N LEU A 300 10.72 -10.12 20.92
CA LEU A 300 9.41 -10.59 21.35
C LEU A 300 8.35 -9.63 20.81
N PHE A 301 7.54 -10.10 19.88
CA PHE A 301 6.49 -9.29 19.25
C PHE A 301 5.12 -9.66 19.82
N TYR A 302 4.43 -8.67 20.34
CA TYR A 302 3.06 -8.80 20.84
C TYR A 302 2.05 -8.18 19.86
N LEU A 303 1.14 -9.02 19.35
CA LEU A 303 0.17 -8.62 18.32
C LEU A 303 -1.14 -8.08 18.90
N GLY A 304 -1.51 -8.53 20.11
CA GLY A 304 -2.76 -8.18 20.77
C GLY A 304 -3.65 -9.39 21.06
N ASN A 305 -4.87 -9.14 21.51
CA ASN A 305 -5.86 -10.21 21.67
C ASN A 305 -6.52 -10.55 20.32
N VAL A 306 -7.22 -11.68 20.25
CA VAL A 306 -7.91 -12.14 19.02
C VAL A 306 -8.88 -11.11 18.44
N CYS A 307 -9.61 -10.41 19.31
CA CYS A 307 -10.58 -9.39 18.93
C CYS A 307 -9.90 -8.15 18.33
N ASP A 308 -8.71 -7.79 18.82
CA ASP A 308 -7.87 -6.73 18.26
C ASP A 308 -7.29 -7.17 16.89
N ILE A 309 -7.02 -8.47 16.71
CA ILE A 309 -6.47 -9.05 15.48
C ILE A 309 -7.53 -9.19 14.38
N ASP A 310 -8.82 -9.27 14.71
CA ASP A 310 -9.89 -9.31 13.70
C ASP A 310 -10.02 -7.99 12.90
N LEU A 311 -9.47 -6.89 13.43
CA LEU A 311 -9.35 -5.60 12.75
C LEU A 311 -8.00 -5.43 12.01
N PHE A 312 -7.12 -6.43 12.13
CA PHE A 312 -5.77 -6.39 11.58
C PHE A 312 -5.77 -6.64 10.08
N ASP A 313 -4.99 -5.84 9.36
CA ASP A 313 -4.75 -6.11 7.95
C ASP A 313 -3.64 -7.18 7.85
N SER A 314 -4.02 -8.43 7.58
CA SER A 314 -3.12 -9.59 7.52
C SER A 314 -2.02 -9.52 6.44
N ARG A 315 -1.85 -8.37 5.79
CA ARG A 315 -0.83 -8.08 4.77
C ARG A 315 0.41 -7.40 5.37
N LEU A 316 0.36 -7.05 6.65
CA LEU A 316 1.41 -6.30 7.36
C LEU A 316 2.27 -7.19 8.27
N LEU A 317 1.71 -8.31 8.71
CA LEU A 317 2.41 -9.49 9.21
C LEU A 317 1.87 -10.70 8.47
N TYR A 318 2.74 -11.44 7.76
CA TYR A 318 2.32 -12.70 7.16
C TYR A 318 2.08 -13.74 8.24
N ILE A 319 0.85 -13.78 8.74
CA ILE A 319 0.33 -14.94 9.47
C ILE A 319 -0.39 -15.80 8.42
N PRO A 320 0.11 -17.00 8.09
CA PRO A 320 -0.55 -17.87 7.12
C PRO A 320 -2.04 -18.04 7.46
N LYS A 321 -2.92 -18.02 6.44
CA LYS A 321 -4.37 -18.19 6.65
C LYS A 321 -4.72 -19.47 7.40
N GLU A 322 -3.92 -20.52 7.21
CA GLU A 322 -4.06 -21.78 7.94
C GLU A 322 -3.71 -21.61 9.42
N SER A 323 -2.61 -20.92 9.74
CA SER A 323 -2.26 -20.54 11.11
C SER A 323 -3.33 -19.66 11.74
N MET A 324 -3.90 -18.67 11.01
CA MET A 324 -5.03 -17.87 11.50
C MET A 324 -6.28 -18.71 11.77
N LYS A 325 -6.59 -19.70 10.95
CA LYS A 325 -7.72 -20.62 11.18
C LYS A 325 -7.46 -21.52 12.38
N ILE A 326 -6.26 -22.09 12.50
CA ILE A 326 -5.85 -22.93 13.62
C ILE A 326 -5.92 -22.13 14.90
N MET A 327 -5.34 -20.93 14.91
CA MET A 327 -5.48 -19.97 16.00
C MET A 327 -6.97 -19.78 16.28
N LYS A 328 -7.79 -19.25 15.36
CA LYS A 328 -9.22 -19.01 15.62
C LYS A 328 -10.00 -20.23 16.12
N SER A 329 -9.60 -21.44 15.74
CA SER A 329 -10.20 -22.70 16.20
C SER A 329 -9.71 -23.18 17.57
N MET A 330 -8.55 -22.71 18.03
CA MET A 330 -7.96 -22.99 19.34
C MET A 330 -8.24 -21.88 20.37
N LEU A 331 -8.83 -20.76 19.93
CA LEU A 331 -8.94 -19.53 20.71
C LEU A 331 -10.31 -19.42 21.42
N GLY A 332 -10.27 -19.01 22.69
CA GLY A 332 -11.38 -18.31 23.34
C GLY A 332 -11.21 -16.79 23.21
N GLU A 333 -12.24 -16.01 23.54
CA GLU A 333 -12.25 -14.53 23.44
C GLU A 333 -11.15 -13.80 24.25
N LYS A 334 -10.38 -14.51 25.10
CA LYS A 334 -9.37 -13.95 26.02
C LYS A 334 -7.93 -14.31 25.70
N SER A 335 -7.71 -14.87 24.52
CA SER A 335 -6.39 -15.32 24.11
C SER A 335 -5.57 -14.21 23.46
N TYR A 336 -4.27 -14.21 23.72
CA TYR A 336 -3.30 -13.23 23.25
C TYR A 336 -2.33 -13.88 22.29
N VAL A 337 -2.05 -13.20 21.18
CA VAL A 337 -1.10 -13.69 20.17
C VAL A 337 0.24 -12.99 20.34
N THR A 338 1.25 -13.80 20.60
CA THR A 338 2.63 -13.39 20.79
C THR A 338 3.51 -14.17 19.82
N SER A 339 4.63 -13.60 19.39
CA SER A 339 5.55 -14.26 18.48
C SER A 339 6.98 -13.91 18.81
N TYR A 340 7.87 -14.90 18.80
CA TYR A 340 9.30 -14.67 18.91
C TYR A 340 9.94 -14.71 17.53
N PHE A 341 10.71 -13.69 17.19
CA PHE A 341 11.44 -13.59 15.92
C PHE A 341 12.91 -13.87 16.17
N ASP A 342 13.37 -15.03 15.73
CA ASP A 342 14.77 -15.42 15.80
C ASP A 342 15.49 -14.89 14.55
N TYR A 343 16.34 -13.87 14.74
CA TYR A 343 17.09 -13.26 13.66
C TYR A 343 18.07 -14.24 13.01
N MET A 344 18.79 -15.01 13.84
CA MET A 344 19.85 -15.90 13.39
C MET A 344 19.33 -17.09 12.59
N LYS A 345 18.21 -17.68 13.05
CA LYS A 345 17.59 -18.82 12.36
C LYS A 345 16.59 -18.40 11.29
N LYS A 346 16.26 -17.11 11.18
CA LYS A 346 15.22 -16.57 10.29
C LYS A 346 13.88 -17.30 10.46
N LYS A 347 13.47 -17.48 11.73
CA LYS A 347 12.26 -18.20 12.13
C LYS A 347 11.32 -17.32 12.95
N ILE A 348 10.01 -17.52 12.72
CA ILE A 348 8.95 -16.94 13.56
C ILE A 348 8.30 -18.08 14.32
N LEU A 349 8.29 -17.95 15.64
CA LEU A 349 7.65 -18.90 16.55
C LEU A 349 6.38 -18.25 17.06
N PHE A 350 5.23 -18.74 16.58
CA PHE A 350 3.93 -18.20 16.98
C PHE A 350 3.43 -18.90 18.25
N LEU A 351 2.91 -18.11 19.19
CA LEU A 351 2.31 -18.61 20.42
C LEU A 351 0.94 -17.99 20.66
N ASN A 352 0.04 -18.84 21.11
CA ASN A 352 -1.23 -18.46 21.66
C ASN A 352 -1.15 -18.59 23.18
N THR A 353 -1.33 -17.48 23.89
CA THR A 353 -1.11 -17.39 25.33
C THR A 353 -2.31 -16.82 26.04
N ASP A 354 -2.48 -17.16 27.31
CA ASP A 354 -3.35 -16.39 28.20
C ASP A 354 -2.64 -15.15 28.77
N GLN A 355 -3.38 -14.38 29.57
CA GLN A 355 -2.89 -13.14 30.17
C GLN A 355 -1.68 -13.37 31.10
N LEU A 356 -1.68 -14.47 31.84
CA LEU A 356 -0.64 -14.80 32.81
C LEU A 356 0.64 -15.23 32.09
N GLN A 357 0.51 -16.11 31.10
CA GLN A 357 1.61 -16.57 30.25
C GLN A 357 2.26 -15.39 29.50
N THR A 358 1.45 -14.48 28.94
CA THR A 358 1.96 -13.25 28.29
C THR A 358 2.80 -12.42 29.26
N ARG A 359 2.30 -12.18 30.48
CA ARG A 359 3.04 -11.43 31.50
C ARG A 359 4.36 -12.09 31.85
N GLN A 360 4.35 -13.41 32.05
CA GLN A 360 5.56 -14.17 32.35
C GLN A 360 6.59 -14.08 31.23
N LEU A 361 6.17 -14.18 29.96
CA LEU A 361 7.06 -14.04 28.79
C LEU A 361 7.72 -12.66 28.75
N ILE A 362 6.94 -11.60 28.95
CA ILE A 362 7.45 -10.22 28.97
C ILE A 362 8.42 -10.01 30.13
N GLU A 363 8.11 -10.55 31.31
CA GLU A 363 8.94 -10.40 32.51
C GLU A 363 10.32 -11.04 32.31
N VAL A 364 10.36 -12.27 31.77
CA VAL A 364 11.61 -13.01 31.55
C VAL A 364 12.35 -12.61 30.28
N SER A 365 11.72 -11.86 29.37
CA SER A 365 12.34 -11.46 28.10
C SER A 365 13.53 -10.53 28.34
N GLU A 366 14.69 -10.93 27.83
CA GLU A 366 15.86 -10.05 27.65
C GLU A 366 15.87 -9.36 26.28
N SER A 367 15.08 -9.87 25.34
CA SER A 367 14.93 -9.31 24.01
C SER A 367 14.04 -8.07 24.03
N PRO A 368 14.20 -7.14 23.05
CA PRO A 368 13.30 -6.00 22.89
C PRO A 368 11.84 -6.46 22.73
N ILE A 369 10.93 -5.78 23.43
CA ILE A 369 9.49 -6.04 23.37
C ILE A 369 8.88 -5.09 22.35
N VAL A 370 8.48 -5.66 21.22
CA VAL A 370 7.83 -4.93 20.13
C VAL A 370 6.33 -5.17 20.23
N VAL A 371 5.53 -4.12 20.19
CA VAL A 371 4.09 -4.17 20.40
C VAL A 371 3.39 -3.56 19.20
N ASN A 372 2.38 -4.22 18.64
CA ASN A 372 1.54 -3.57 17.66
C ASN A 372 0.79 -2.38 18.29
N TYR A 373 0.80 -1.23 17.64
CA TYR A 373 0.16 -0.01 18.15
C TYR A 373 -1.32 -0.18 18.54
N MET A 374 -2.08 -1.07 17.90
CA MET A 374 -3.49 -1.33 18.27
C MET A 374 -3.63 -2.01 19.62
N ALA A 375 -2.60 -2.72 20.07
CA ALA A 375 -2.57 -3.43 21.35
C ALA A 375 -2.06 -2.55 22.51
N TYR A 376 -1.75 -1.28 22.25
CA TYR A 376 -1.25 -0.34 23.24
C TYR A 376 -2.36 0.55 23.84
N ASP A 377 -2.28 0.77 25.14
CA ASP A 377 -3.16 1.65 25.91
C ASP A 377 -2.42 2.97 26.18
N ILE A 378 -2.76 4.00 25.40
CA ILE A 378 -2.13 5.32 25.45
C ILE A 378 -2.31 5.96 26.83
N GLU A 379 -3.45 5.74 27.50
CA GLU A 379 -3.72 6.35 28.82
C GLU A 379 -2.85 5.75 29.91
N ARG A 380 -2.55 4.45 29.80
CA ARG A 380 -1.76 3.72 30.80
C ARG A 380 -0.27 3.68 30.51
N ASP A 381 0.14 4.11 29.31
CA ASP A 381 1.49 3.90 28.79
C ASP A 381 1.93 2.43 28.91
N ASP A 382 1.04 1.53 28.51
CA ASP A 382 1.26 0.09 28.62
C ASP A 382 0.48 -0.74 27.59
N ILE A 383 0.73 -2.04 27.56
CA ILE A 383 0.00 -3.00 26.74
C ILE A 383 -1.43 -3.17 27.29
N LYS A 384 -2.46 -3.19 26.43
CA LYS A 384 -3.86 -3.36 26.83
C LYS A 384 -4.06 -4.63 27.64
N GLY A 385 -4.40 -4.46 28.93
CA GLY A 385 -4.69 -5.57 29.84
C GLY A 385 -3.45 -6.29 30.38
N ILE A 386 -2.23 -5.88 30.02
CA ILE A 386 -0.99 -6.50 30.48
C ILE A 386 -0.17 -5.45 31.22
N ASP A 387 0.26 -5.77 32.44
CA ASP A 387 1.20 -4.93 33.19
C ASP A 387 2.61 -5.39 32.84
N THR A 388 3.43 -4.49 32.31
CA THR A 388 4.78 -4.82 31.85
C THR A 388 5.87 -4.47 32.88
N ASN A 389 5.50 -4.06 34.11
CA ASN A 389 6.45 -3.77 35.19
C ASN A 389 7.58 -2.81 34.76
N ASN A 390 7.24 -1.76 34.01
CA ASN A 390 8.18 -0.75 33.47
C ASN A 390 9.25 -1.29 32.50
N LYS A 391 9.06 -2.46 31.89
CA LYS A 391 9.88 -2.88 30.74
C LYS A 391 9.75 -1.88 29.60
N GLU A 392 10.85 -1.68 28.88
CA GLU A 392 10.89 -0.83 27.69
C GLU A 392 10.06 -1.45 26.55
N ILE A 393 9.25 -0.62 25.88
CA ILE A 393 8.32 -1.05 24.83
C ILE A 393 8.58 -0.26 23.54
N TYR A 394 8.59 -0.98 22.42
CA TYR A 394 8.67 -0.41 21.08
C TYR A 394 7.34 -0.60 20.34
N LEU A 395 6.57 0.48 20.18
CA LEU A 395 5.29 0.47 19.46
C LEU A 395 5.54 0.49 17.97
N TYR A 396 5.31 -0.64 17.32
CA TYR A 396 5.43 -0.77 15.88
C TYR A 396 4.13 -0.40 15.18
N CYS A 397 4.21 0.61 14.32
CA CYS A 397 3.15 1.03 13.43
C CYS A 397 3.39 0.49 12.02
N ASP A 398 2.45 -0.32 11.54
CA ASP A 398 2.49 -0.96 10.23
C ASP A 398 1.73 -0.17 9.16
N ARG A 399 1.44 1.11 9.41
CA ARG A 399 0.68 1.96 8.49
C ARG A 399 1.61 2.84 7.66
N THR A 400 1.11 3.27 6.50
CA THR A 400 1.76 4.30 5.70
C THR A 400 1.79 5.62 6.46
N TYR A 401 2.80 6.45 6.20
CA TYR A 401 2.95 7.74 6.89
C TYR A 401 1.68 8.60 6.93
N PRO A 402 0.93 8.82 5.83
CA PRO A 402 -0.30 9.59 5.85
C PRO A 402 -1.37 9.03 6.79
N HIS A 403 -1.47 7.71 6.94
CA HIS A 403 -2.44 7.05 7.81
C HIS A 403 -1.98 6.97 9.27
N SER A 404 -0.71 7.24 9.56
CA SER A 404 -0.19 7.24 10.93
C SER A 404 -0.19 8.62 11.59
N LYS A 405 -0.47 9.71 10.87
CA LYS A 405 -0.36 11.08 11.42
C LYS A 405 -1.22 11.31 12.65
N ASP A 406 -2.51 10.97 12.56
CA ASP A 406 -3.43 11.13 13.69
C ASP A 406 -3.01 10.26 14.88
N LEU A 407 -2.51 9.06 14.61
CA LEU A 407 -1.99 8.16 15.64
C LEU A 407 -0.75 8.77 16.31
N ILE A 408 0.23 9.25 15.54
CA ILE A 408 1.43 9.93 16.07
C ILE A 408 1.00 11.09 16.98
N ASN A 409 0.06 11.91 16.52
CA ASN A 409 -0.45 13.05 17.30
C ASN A 409 -1.21 12.61 18.57
N SER A 410 -1.92 11.48 18.53
CA SER A 410 -2.62 10.94 19.69
C SER A 410 -1.66 10.35 20.75
N ILE A 411 -0.56 9.74 20.29
CA ILE A 411 0.45 9.10 21.14
C ILE A 411 1.40 10.16 21.72
N ALA A 412 1.83 11.11 20.90
CA ALA A 412 2.63 12.26 21.32
C ALA A 412 1.72 13.32 21.99
N ARG A 413 1.34 13.09 23.25
CA ARG A 413 0.44 13.99 24.02
C ARG A 413 1.04 15.39 24.20
N GLU A 414 2.36 15.46 24.29
CA GLU A 414 3.16 16.68 24.36
C GLU A 414 4.08 16.73 23.13
N LYS A 415 4.84 17.83 22.94
CA LYS A 415 5.84 17.92 21.87
C LYS A 415 6.98 16.92 22.11
N CYS A 416 6.74 15.68 21.72
CA CYS A 416 7.68 14.58 21.88
C CYS A 416 8.89 14.78 20.98
N LYS A 417 10.05 14.35 21.47
CA LYS A 417 11.29 14.33 20.68
C LYS A 417 11.24 13.20 19.67
N VAL A 418 11.75 13.46 18.46
CA VAL A 418 11.80 12.46 17.39
C VAL A 418 13.13 12.42 16.69
N ARG A 419 13.48 11.25 16.17
CA ARG A 419 14.63 11.06 15.32
C ARG A 419 14.25 10.29 14.06
N ILE A 420 14.90 10.58 12.95
CA ILE A 420 14.79 9.81 11.72
C ILE A 420 16.11 9.08 11.52
N ILE A 421 16.07 7.76 11.56
CA ILE A 421 17.23 6.90 11.31
C ILE A 421 17.18 6.44 9.85
N GLU A 422 18.29 6.60 9.15
CA GLU A 422 18.43 6.16 7.77
C GLU A 422 18.94 4.71 7.72
N TYR A 423 18.24 3.89 6.94
CA TYR A 423 18.65 2.53 6.60
C TYR A 423 18.74 2.40 5.07
N LYS A 424 19.32 1.30 4.58
CA LYS A 424 19.39 1.02 3.15
C LYS A 424 17.97 0.96 2.56
N ASN A 425 17.64 1.94 1.71
CA ASN A 425 16.36 2.08 1.00
C ASN A 425 15.11 2.37 1.86
N MET A 426 15.25 2.66 3.16
CA MET A 426 14.13 3.02 4.03
C MET A 426 14.57 3.93 5.16
N TYR A 427 13.61 4.58 5.82
CA TYR A 427 13.84 5.37 7.02
C TYR A 427 12.99 4.85 8.17
N LEU A 428 13.44 5.09 9.40
CA LEU A 428 12.72 4.77 10.62
C LEU A 428 12.47 6.08 11.39
N LEU A 429 11.21 6.49 11.52
CA LEU A 429 10.82 7.55 12.43
C LEU A 429 10.67 6.95 13.83
N VAL A 430 11.45 7.46 14.78
CA VAL A 430 11.40 7.07 16.19
C VAL A 430 10.89 8.25 17.00
N VAL A 431 9.79 8.04 17.72
CA VAL A 431 9.16 9.04 18.60
C VAL A 431 9.29 8.59 20.04
N LYS A 432 9.89 9.44 20.89
CA LYS A 432 9.94 9.19 22.33
C LYS A 432 8.59 9.56 22.95
N VAL A 433 7.79 8.56 23.25
CA VAL A 433 6.47 8.74 23.89
C VAL A 433 6.66 9.00 25.39
N SER A 434 7.51 8.19 26.02
CA SER A 434 7.87 8.31 27.43
C SER A 434 9.29 7.76 27.67
N GLU A 435 9.72 7.73 28.93
CA GLU A 435 10.97 7.03 29.31
C GLU A 435 10.89 5.53 29.01
N LYS A 436 9.69 4.95 29.13
CA LYS A 436 9.39 3.53 28.92
C LYS A 436 9.13 3.20 27.46
N THR A 437 8.45 4.09 26.73
CA THR A 437 7.83 3.74 25.45
C THR A 437 8.37 4.56 24.29
N LYS A 438 8.70 3.87 23.20
CA LYS A 438 9.12 4.47 21.93
C LYS A 438 8.18 4.01 20.83
N PHE A 439 7.73 4.93 20.00
CA PHE A 439 6.95 4.62 18.80
C PHE A 439 7.87 4.59 17.59
N ILE A 440 7.74 3.54 16.78
CA ILE A 440 8.55 3.32 15.58
C ILE A 440 7.65 3.21 14.35
N LEU A 441 7.99 3.97 13.32
CA LEU A 441 7.31 3.98 12.03
C LEU A 441 8.36 3.87 10.92
N PRO A 442 8.48 2.69 10.28
CA PRO A 442 9.25 2.54 9.05
C PRO A 442 8.54 3.18 7.87
N PHE A 443 9.26 3.90 7.00
CA PHE A 443 8.69 4.51 5.80
C PHE A 443 9.70 4.54 4.63
N MET A 444 9.18 4.61 3.40
CA MET A 444 10.00 4.66 2.19
C MET A 444 10.62 6.05 1.98
N GLY A 445 11.80 6.13 1.35
CA GLY A 445 12.51 7.39 1.14
C GLY A 445 11.73 8.49 0.43
N ILE A 446 10.80 8.13 -0.46
CA ILE A 446 9.94 9.10 -1.14
C ILE A 446 9.08 9.95 -0.17
N ALA A 447 8.74 9.42 1.01
CA ALA A 447 7.95 10.12 2.02
C ALA A 447 8.79 11.03 2.92
N TYR A 448 10.12 10.94 2.88
CA TYR A 448 11.02 11.67 3.79
C TYR A 448 10.80 13.18 3.78
N SER A 449 10.63 13.78 2.60
CA SER A 449 10.40 15.22 2.46
C SER A 449 9.09 15.66 3.14
N GLN A 450 8.03 14.87 2.99
CA GLN A 450 6.74 15.14 3.64
C GLN A 450 6.84 14.98 5.16
N VAL A 451 7.43 13.88 5.63
CA VAL A 451 7.64 13.64 7.08
C VAL A 451 8.38 14.81 7.71
N ARG A 452 9.50 15.23 7.09
CA ARG A 452 10.30 16.35 7.59
C ARG A 452 9.53 17.66 7.57
N SER A 453 8.80 17.95 6.50
CA SER A 453 8.00 19.18 6.40
C SER A 453 6.90 19.22 7.45
N ASP A 454 6.21 18.10 7.69
CA ASP A 454 5.12 18.02 8.67
C ASP A 454 5.65 18.17 10.11
N ILE A 455 6.87 17.69 10.41
CA ILE A 455 7.53 17.94 11.71
C ILE A 455 7.89 19.43 11.85
N VAL A 456 8.60 20.00 10.86
CA VAL A 456 9.06 21.40 10.91
C VAL A 456 7.88 22.38 10.99
N ASN A 457 6.80 22.11 10.25
CA ASN A 457 5.61 22.95 10.23
C ASN A 457 4.63 22.67 11.39
N SER A 458 5.02 21.84 12.37
CA SER A 458 4.17 21.47 13.52
C SER A 458 2.80 20.87 13.12
N VAL A 459 2.74 20.18 11.98
CA VAL A 459 1.59 19.34 11.60
C VAL A 459 1.53 18.10 12.49
N LEU A 460 2.71 17.59 12.87
CA LEU A 460 2.86 16.58 13.90
C LEU A 460 3.17 17.23 15.25
N ASN A 461 2.65 16.68 16.34
CA ASN A 461 2.92 17.13 17.71
C ASN A 461 4.27 16.61 18.22
N VAL A 462 5.32 16.84 17.43
CA VAL A 462 6.67 16.33 17.68
C VAL A 462 7.71 17.34 17.22
N GLU A 463 8.94 17.20 17.70
CA GLU A 463 10.08 18.02 17.27
C GLU A 463 11.34 17.19 17.08
N LEU A 464 12.14 17.56 16.07
CA LEU A 464 13.40 16.87 15.79
C LEU A 464 14.34 17.00 17.00
N ALA A 465 14.88 15.87 17.44
CA ALA A 465 15.93 15.79 18.45
C ALA A 465 17.27 16.32 17.93
N ASP A 466 17.48 16.23 16.60
CA ASP A 466 18.66 16.72 15.90
C ASP A 466 18.36 18.10 15.29
N ASN A 467 19.05 19.15 15.73
CA ASN A 467 18.90 20.49 15.17
C ASN A 467 19.93 20.76 14.05
N PRO A 468 19.49 21.19 12.84
CA PRO A 468 20.39 21.55 11.75
C PRO A 468 21.10 22.91 11.95
N ASP A 469 20.83 23.63 13.04
CA ASP A 469 21.41 24.94 13.32
C ASP A 469 22.80 24.88 13.98
N GLY A 470 23.20 23.72 14.52
CA GLY A 470 24.49 23.51 15.17
C GLY A 470 24.70 24.29 16.47
N VAL A 471 23.63 24.87 17.06
CA VAL A 471 23.73 25.78 18.23
C VAL A 471 22.97 25.25 19.44
N THR A 472 21.90 24.49 19.26
CA THR A 472 21.13 23.90 20.38
C THR A 472 21.56 22.46 20.64
N GLU A 473 21.69 22.08 21.91
CA GLU A 473 22.09 20.73 22.33
C GLU A 473 21.21 19.67 21.67
N THR A 474 21.85 18.70 21.01
CA THR A 474 21.19 17.50 20.49
C THR A 474 20.58 16.75 21.67
N ASP A 475 19.31 16.37 21.56
CA ASP A 475 18.74 15.48 22.54
C ASP A 475 19.24 14.06 22.26
N ASP A 476 20.39 13.72 22.86
CA ASP A 476 21.02 12.40 22.80
C ASP A 476 20.10 11.29 23.33
N TYR A 477 18.95 11.62 23.91
CA TYR A 477 18.10 10.68 24.63
C TYR A 477 17.57 9.52 23.77
N ILE A 478 17.27 9.72 22.47
CA ILE A 478 16.76 8.63 21.61
C ILE A 478 17.88 7.67 21.18
N LEU A 479 19.14 8.14 21.13
CA LEU A 479 20.34 7.32 20.82
C LEU A 479 21.45 7.58 21.85
N LYS A 480 21.20 7.30 23.14
CA LYS A 480 22.14 7.63 24.23
C LYS A 480 23.48 6.94 24.08
N THR A 481 23.49 5.75 23.46
CA THR A 481 24.67 4.89 23.39
C THR A 481 24.68 4.04 22.11
N PRO A 482 25.85 3.53 21.67
CA PRO A 482 25.92 2.55 20.59
C PRO A 482 25.00 1.33 20.79
N GLU A 483 24.79 0.91 22.04
CA GLU A 483 23.86 -0.17 22.39
C GLU A 483 22.39 0.19 22.10
N SER A 484 21.99 1.45 22.26
CA SER A 484 20.62 1.87 21.93
C SER A 484 20.35 1.82 20.42
N ILE A 485 21.36 2.08 19.58
CA ILE A 485 21.27 1.91 18.12
C ILE A 485 21.12 0.42 17.77
N GLN A 486 21.87 -0.45 18.44
CA GLN A 486 21.79 -1.90 18.21
C GLN A 486 20.39 -2.47 18.46
N VAL A 487 19.59 -1.89 19.36
CA VAL A 487 18.21 -2.33 19.57
C VAL A 487 17.33 -2.01 18.36
N TYR A 488 17.43 -0.79 17.81
CA TYR A 488 16.69 -0.44 16.59
C TYR A 488 17.17 -1.26 15.40
N ASP A 489 18.47 -1.50 15.27
CA ASP A 489 19.03 -2.35 14.21
C ASP A 489 18.53 -3.80 14.35
N LEU A 490 18.48 -4.35 15.56
CA LEU A 490 17.93 -5.68 15.82
C LEU A 490 16.45 -5.76 15.45
N ILE A 491 15.65 -4.76 15.85
CA ILE A 491 14.23 -4.70 15.49
C ILE A 491 14.11 -4.63 13.97
N VAL A 492 14.76 -3.67 13.32
CA VAL A 492 14.71 -3.48 11.87
C VAL A 492 15.19 -4.73 11.12
N ASN A 493 16.24 -5.40 11.58
CA ASN A 493 16.74 -6.62 10.96
C ASN A 493 15.81 -7.82 11.18
N CYS A 494 15.12 -7.92 12.32
CA CYS A 494 14.05 -8.89 12.52
C CYS A 494 12.84 -8.62 11.61
N LEU A 495 12.50 -7.35 11.40
CA LEU A 495 11.34 -6.94 10.59
C LEU A 495 11.61 -7.01 9.09
N PHE A 496 12.82 -6.63 8.63
CA PHE A 496 13.13 -6.34 7.23
C PHE A 496 14.38 -7.03 6.69
N GLN A 497 15.27 -7.54 7.54
CA GLN A 497 16.53 -8.23 7.18
C GLN A 497 17.55 -7.39 6.40
N LEU A 498 17.90 -6.18 6.87
CA LEU A 498 18.71 -5.22 6.13
C LEU A 498 20.23 -5.50 6.03
N GLU A 499 20.63 -6.77 6.19
CA GLU A 499 22.01 -7.31 6.33
C GLU A 499 22.67 -7.03 7.68
#